data_AF-A0A0E0PJS1-F1
#
_entry.id   AF-A0A0E0PJS1-F1
#
_cell.length_a   1.000
_cell.length_b   1.000
_cell.length_c   1.000
_cell.angle_alpha   90.00
_cell.angle_beta   90.00
_cell.angle_gamma   90.00
#
_symmetry.space_group_name_H-M   'P 1'
#
loop_
_entity.id
_entity.type
_entity.pdbx_description
1 polymer ?
#
loop_
_entity_poly.entity_id
_entity_poly.type
_entity_poly.pdbx_seq_one_letter_code
_entity_poly.pdbx_strand_id
1 'polypeptide(L)'
;MRSSGISVIVVVRHLAWLVLILCSWPRVAAAQAQQAPKTDPVEAVALNTILGRWGKKASWEWNISGELCSGFASTEIDWDYYPTINPFIKCDCSFSNNTLCHITKLRVYKLGVVGQIPAELQNLTHLEVRCSGRSIGAVDDIVDVAVGAD
;
A
#
# COMPACT_ATOMS: atom_id res chain seq x y z
N MET A 1 -57.46 39.49 -36.30
CA MET A 1 -57.08 38.22 -35.65
C MET A 1 -55.67 37.80 -36.10
N ARG A 2 -54.60 38.38 -35.52
CA ARG A 2 -53.20 38.01 -35.87
C ARG A 2 -52.21 38.33 -34.74
N SER A 3 -52.68 38.28 -33.49
CA SER A 3 -51.90 38.63 -32.28
C SER A 3 -51.49 37.37 -31.49
N SER A 4 -52.22 36.26 -31.62
CA SER A 4 -51.96 35.02 -30.88
C SER A 4 -50.74 34.23 -31.37
N GLY A 5 -50.35 34.37 -32.65
CA GLY A 5 -49.23 33.60 -33.22
C GLY A 5 -47.84 34.03 -32.76
N ILE A 6 -47.63 35.32 -32.51
CA ILE A 6 -46.33 35.87 -32.07
C ILE A 6 -46.04 35.47 -30.61
N SER A 7 -47.06 35.51 -29.75
CA SER A 7 -46.93 35.06 -28.36
C SER A 7 -46.60 33.57 -28.27
N VAL A 8 -47.22 32.71 -29.10
CA VAL A 8 -46.95 31.27 -29.11
C VAL A 8 -45.52 30.97 -29.58
N ILE A 9 -45.02 31.65 -30.63
CA ILE A 9 -43.65 31.45 -31.12
C ILE A 9 -42.61 31.87 -30.07
N VAL A 10 -42.84 32.99 -29.39
CA VAL A 10 -41.96 33.49 -28.33
C VAL A 10 -41.93 32.50 -27.16
N VAL A 11 -43.09 32.01 -26.71
CA VAL A 11 -43.17 31.00 -25.65
C VAL A 11 -42.47 29.70 -26.03
N VAL A 12 -42.70 29.16 -27.24
CA VAL A 12 -42.04 27.93 -27.71
C VAL A 12 -40.52 28.11 -27.78
N ARG A 13 -40.03 29.28 -28.19
CA ARG A 13 -38.60 29.58 -28.26
C ARG A 13 -37.96 29.69 -26.88
N HIS A 14 -38.67 30.29 -25.91
CA HIS A 14 -38.20 30.36 -24.52
C HIS A 14 -38.20 28.99 -23.85
N LEU A 15 -39.24 28.17 -24.07
CA LEU A 15 -39.30 26.79 -23.56
C LEU A 15 -38.17 25.94 -24.16
N ALA A 16 -37.89 26.07 -25.46
CA ALA A 16 -36.78 25.37 -26.11
C ALA A 16 -35.41 25.80 -25.53
N TRP A 17 -35.22 27.09 -25.26
CA TRP A 17 -34.00 27.59 -24.60
C TRP A 17 -33.82 27.05 -23.17
N LEU A 18 -34.89 26.98 -22.39
CA LEU A 18 -34.84 26.43 -21.02
C LEU A 18 -34.53 24.93 -21.02
N VAL A 19 -35.07 24.17 -21.97
CA VAL A 19 -34.77 22.74 -22.12
C VAL A 19 -33.31 22.53 -22.52
N LEU A 20 -32.76 23.35 -23.43
CA LEU A 20 -31.34 23.26 -23.79
C LEU A 20 -30.42 23.54 -22.59
N ILE A 21 -30.75 24.51 -21.74
CA ILE A 21 -29.97 24.82 -20.54
C ILE A 21 -30.04 23.68 -19.51
N LEU A 22 -31.21 23.08 -19.29
CA LEU A 22 -31.38 21.96 -18.36
C LEU A 22 -30.72 20.65 -18.84
N CYS A 23 -30.66 20.43 -20.16
CA CYS A 23 -29.98 19.27 -20.75
C CYS A 23 -28.45 19.44 -20.83
N SER A 24 -27.93 20.63 -20.55
CA SER A 24 -26.49 20.95 -20.64
C SER A 24 -25.71 20.72 -19.35
N TRP A 25 -26.34 20.23 -18.27
CA TRP A 25 -25.60 19.94 -17.05
C TRP A 25 -24.63 18.78 -17.27
N PRO A 26 -23.31 19.00 -17.12
CA PRO A 26 -22.35 17.92 -17.22
C PRO A 26 -22.65 16.91 -16.11
N ARG A 27 -22.74 15.63 -16.48
CA ARG A 27 -22.78 14.55 -15.51
C ARG A 27 -21.45 14.57 -14.76
N VAL A 28 -21.48 14.93 -13.48
CA VAL A 28 -20.32 14.78 -12.62
C VAL A 28 -20.12 13.28 -12.43
N ALA A 29 -19.12 12.71 -13.10
CA ALA A 29 -18.67 11.36 -12.81
C ALA A 29 -18.10 11.35 -11.39
N ALA A 30 -18.69 10.58 -10.50
CA ALA A 30 -18.09 10.32 -9.20
C ALA A 30 -16.79 9.53 -9.43
N ALA A 31 -15.63 10.16 -9.18
CA ALA A 31 -14.40 9.41 -9.06
C ALA A 31 -14.51 8.57 -7.77
N GLN A 32 -14.62 7.25 -7.89
CA GLN A 32 -14.51 6.37 -6.74
C GLN A 32 -13.06 6.48 -6.24
N ALA A 33 -12.88 7.05 -5.05
CA ALA A 33 -11.59 7.00 -4.38
C ALA A 33 -11.30 5.53 -4.08
N GLN A 34 -10.39 4.91 -4.84
CA GLN A 34 -9.87 3.59 -4.53
C GLN A 34 -9.24 3.69 -3.13
N GLN A 35 -9.71 2.86 -2.20
CA GLN A 35 -9.19 2.84 -0.84
C GLN A 35 -7.72 2.42 -0.90
N ALA A 36 -6.83 3.17 -0.24
CA ALA A 36 -5.41 2.82 -0.24
C ALA A 36 -5.22 1.39 0.27
N PRO A 37 -4.35 0.59 -0.36
CA PRO A 37 -4.15 -0.78 0.04
C PRO A 37 -3.62 -0.86 1.48
N LYS A 38 -4.03 -1.91 2.19
CA LYS A 38 -3.73 -2.14 3.60
C LYS A 38 -2.80 -3.32 3.76
N THR A 39 -1.77 -3.18 4.59
CA THR A 39 -0.98 -4.33 5.04
C THR A 39 -1.89 -5.32 5.76
N ASP A 40 -1.68 -6.60 5.52
CA ASP A 40 -2.35 -7.66 6.26
C ASP A 40 -2.19 -7.41 7.78
N PRO A 41 -3.30 -7.41 8.55
CA PRO A 41 -3.25 -7.03 9.96
C PRO A 41 -2.42 -8.01 10.81
N VAL A 42 -2.37 -9.29 10.45
CA VAL A 42 -1.58 -10.30 11.15
C VAL A 42 -0.09 -10.05 10.90
N GLU A 43 0.28 -9.79 9.64
CA GLU A 43 1.65 -9.45 9.27
C GLU A 43 2.11 -8.12 9.89
N ALA A 44 1.22 -7.12 9.93
CA ALA A 44 1.49 -5.82 10.53
C ALA A 44 1.76 -5.91 12.04
N VAL A 45 0.97 -6.71 12.76
CA VAL A 45 1.18 -6.98 14.19
C VAL A 45 2.48 -7.76 14.40
N ALA A 46 2.74 -8.77 13.58
CA ALA A 46 3.94 -9.58 13.65
C ALA A 46 5.20 -8.72 13.45
N LEU A 47 5.25 -7.90 12.40
CA LEU A 47 6.40 -7.03 12.12
C LEU A 47 6.61 -6.03 13.25
N ASN A 48 5.57 -5.34 13.72
CA ASN A 48 5.72 -4.38 14.82
C ASN A 48 6.23 -5.05 16.11
N THR A 49 5.79 -6.29 16.38
CA THR A 49 6.26 -7.06 17.54
C THR A 49 7.75 -7.41 17.40
N ILE A 50 8.16 -7.86 16.22
CA ILE A 50 9.56 -8.18 15.89
C ILE A 50 10.45 -6.93 16.06
N LEU A 51 10.04 -5.81 15.45
CA LEU A 51 10.75 -4.54 15.56
C LEU A 51 10.86 -4.07 17.01
N GLY A 52 9.77 -4.21 17.78
CA GLY A 52 9.75 -3.89 19.21
C GLY A 52 10.78 -4.71 20.00
N ARG A 53 10.86 -6.02 19.76
CA ARG A 53 11.87 -6.89 20.39
C ARG A 53 13.30 -6.51 20.02
N TRP A 54 13.52 -6.04 18.80
CA TRP A 54 14.82 -5.55 18.34
C TRP A 54 15.13 -4.10 18.78
N GLY A 55 14.23 -3.45 19.53
CA GLY A 55 14.38 -2.04 19.91
C GLY A 55 14.36 -1.09 18.71
N LYS A 56 13.70 -1.50 17.62
CA LYS A 56 13.54 -0.74 16.38
C LYS A 56 12.10 -0.28 16.19
N LYS A 57 11.93 0.65 15.26
CA LYS A 57 10.65 1.14 14.79
C LYS A 57 10.66 1.18 13.27
N ALA A 58 9.49 1.11 12.68
CA ALA A 58 9.32 1.30 11.25
C ALA A 58 9.70 2.74 10.86
N SER A 59 10.42 2.89 9.75
CA SER A 59 10.92 4.19 9.30
C SER A 59 9.85 4.93 8.50
N TRP A 60 9.86 6.26 8.55
CA TRP A 60 8.84 7.10 7.89
C TRP A 60 8.85 6.96 6.35
N GLU A 61 9.97 6.53 5.77
CA GLU A 61 10.14 6.27 4.34
C GLU A 61 9.25 5.13 3.83
N TRP A 62 8.84 4.22 4.71
CA TRP A 62 8.00 3.07 4.36
C TRP A 62 6.81 2.85 5.29
N ASN A 63 6.68 3.64 6.36
CA ASN A 63 5.55 3.65 7.27
C ASN A 63 4.86 5.02 7.28
N ILE A 64 4.40 5.45 6.10
CA ILE A 64 3.74 6.73 5.91
C ILE A 64 2.36 6.69 6.59
N SER A 65 2.12 7.61 7.52
CA SER A 65 0.87 7.73 8.28
C SER A 65 0.48 6.47 9.09
N GLY A 66 1.44 5.59 9.39
CA GLY A 66 1.21 4.36 10.16
C GLY A 66 0.86 3.12 9.34
N GLU A 67 0.95 3.19 8.01
CA GLU A 67 0.76 2.05 7.12
C GLU A 67 2.12 1.43 6.70
N LEU A 68 2.43 0.19 7.11
CA LEU A 68 3.76 -0.42 6.94
C LEU A 68 4.13 -0.71 5.48
N CYS A 69 3.16 -1.00 4.61
CA CYS A 69 3.39 -1.22 3.18
C CYS A 69 3.09 0.05 2.37
N SER A 70 3.67 1.18 2.77
CA SER A 70 3.53 2.45 2.06
C SER A 70 4.90 3.01 1.66
N GLY A 71 4.90 4.12 0.93
CA GLY A 71 6.15 4.77 0.52
C GLY A 71 7.06 3.84 -0.27
N PHE A 72 8.32 3.73 0.14
CA PHE A 72 9.30 2.90 -0.57
C PHE A 72 9.04 1.39 -0.43
N ALA A 73 8.25 0.93 0.55
CA ALA A 73 7.94 -0.50 0.67
C ALA A 73 6.99 -1.00 -0.44
N SER A 74 6.14 -0.14 -0.98
CA SER A 74 5.13 -0.48 -2.00
C SER A 74 5.56 -0.18 -3.44
N THR A 75 6.77 0.37 -3.66
CA THR A 75 7.26 0.64 -5.02
C THR A 75 7.90 -0.58 -5.65
N GLU A 76 7.81 -0.70 -6.96
CA GLU A 76 8.52 -1.73 -7.77
C GLU A 76 10.06 -1.60 -7.75
N ILE A 77 10.59 -0.46 -7.31
CA ILE A 77 12.05 -0.24 -7.21
C ILE A 77 12.64 -1.19 -6.19
N ASP A 78 13.63 -2.00 -6.56
CA ASP A 78 14.23 -2.97 -5.64
C ASP A 78 14.90 -2.29 -4.43
N TRP A 79 14.97 -2.99 -3.30
CA TRP A 79 15.54 -2.49 -2.05
C TRP A 79 17.06 -2.21 -2.11
N ASP A 80 17.74 -2.65 -3.17
CA ASP A 80 19.16 -2.39 -3.40
C ASP A 80 19.43 -0.90 -3.71
N TYR A 81 18.40 -0.18 -4.17
CA TYR A 81 18.44 1.26 -4.35
C TYR A 81 18.27 2.06 -3.03
N TYR A 82 17.97 1.37 -1.93
CA TYR A 82 17.78 1.97 -0.59
C TYR A 82 18.72 1.35 0.45
N PRO A 83 20.05 1.38 0.25
CA PRO A 83 21.00 0.65 1.08
C PRO A 83 21.15 1.20 2.51
N THR A 84 20.65 2.40 2.78
CA THR A 84 20.74 3.06 4.09
C THR A 84 19.52 2.83 4.97
N ILE A 85 18.44 2.25 4.43
CA ILE A 85 17.21 2.00 5.19
C ILE A 85 17.32 0.63 5.84
N ASN A 86 17.32 0.63 7.18
CA ASN A 86 17.49 -0.59 7.97
C ASN A 86 16.88 -0.42 9.37
N PRO A 87 15.92 -1.29 9.79
CA PRO A 87 15.32 -2.37 9.01
C PRO A 87 14.46 -1.85 7.85
N PHE A 88 14.31 -2.67 6.81
CA PHE A 88 13.51 -2.31 5.63
C PHE A 88 12.71 -3.50 5.12
N ILE A 89 11.53 -3.22 4.56
CA ILE A 89 10.65 -4.25 4.00
C ILE A 89 10.29 -3.94 2.55
N LYS A 90 9.90 -5.00 1.83
CA LYS A 90 9.14 -4.88 0.59
C LYS A 90 7.81 -5.58 0.73
N CYS A 91 6.81 -5.03 0.05
CA CYS A 91 5.48 -5.57 0.04
C CYS A 91 4.98 -5.81 -1.38
N ASP A 92 4.15 -6.82 -1.54
CA ASP A 92 3.32 -7.04 -2.73
C ASP A 92 1.88 -6.66 -2.40
N CYS A 93 1.37 -5.64 -3.09
CA CYS A 93 0.02 -5.11 -2.92
C CYS A 93 -0.92 -5.49 -4.08
N SER A 94 -0.58 -6.51 -4.88
CA SER A 94 -1.43 -6.98 -6.00
C SER A 94 -2.63 -7.84 -5.54
N PHE A 95 -2.70 -8.16 -4.24
CA PHE A 95 -3.73 -9.03 -3.68
C PHE A 95 -5.07 -8.32 -3.53
N SER A 96 -6.15 -9.11 -3.62
CA SER A 96 -7.54 -8.66 -3.41
C SER A 96 -7.91 -7.41 -4.24
N ASN A 97 -7.60 -7.39 -5.53
CA ASN A 97 -7.82 -6.24 -6.43
C ASN A 97 -7.10 -4.96 -5.95
N ASN A 98 -5.85 -5.12 -5.53
CA ASN A 98 -4.97 -4.04 -5.10
C ASN A 98 -5.43 -3.34 -3.82
N THR A 99 -6.08 -4.06 -2.90
CA THR A 99 -6.51 -3.52 -1.60
C THR A 99 -5.78 -4.16 -0.42
N LEU A 100 -5.07 -5.27 -0.62
CA LEU A 100 -4.34 -6.00 0.43
C LEU A 100 -2.86 -6.09 0.06
N CYS A 101 -1.99 -5.78 1.01
CA CYS A 101 -0.55 -5.90 0.88
C CYS A 101 0.00 -6.98 1.81
N HIS A 102 0.89 -7.79 1.27
CA HIS A 102 1.67 -8.75 2.04
C HIS A 102 3.14 -8.35 2.06
N ILE A 103 3.79 -8.53 3.20
CA ILE A 103 5.23 -8.33 3.39
C ILE A 103 5.96 -9.51 2.75
N THR A 104 6.69 -9.23 1.68
CA THR A 104 7.37 -10.25 0.87
C THR A 104 8.87 -10.29 1.11
N LYS A 105 9.48 -9.21 1.61
CA LYS A 105 10.90 -9.20 1.98
C LYS A 105 11.13 -8.41 3.26
N LEU A 106 12.11 -8.84 4.05
CA LEU A 106 12.57 -8.18 5.26
C LEU A 106 14.10 -8.16 5.28
N ARG A 107 14.68 -6.96 5.22
CA ARG A 107 16.13 -6.74 5.31
C ARG A 107 16.46 -6.22 6.69
N VAL A 108 17.40 -6.90 7.32
CA VAL A 108 17.94 -6.57 8.62
C VAL A 108 19.43 -6.85 8.61
N TYR A 109 20.26 -5.89 9.00
CA TYR A 109 21.70 -6.12 9.15
C TYR A 109 22.28 -5.31 10.30
N LYS A 110 23.31 -5.85 10.96
CA LYS A 110 24.10 -5.15 12.00
C LYS A 110 23.24 -4.49 13.09
N LEU A 111 22.11 -5.10 13.48
CA LEU A 111 21.27 -4.53 14.54
C LEU A 111 21.87 -4.74 15.94
N GLY A 112 22.85 -5.63 16.09
CA GLY A 112 23.47 -5.94 17.39
C GLY A 112 22.48 -6.58 18.38
N VAL A 113 21.43 -7.23 17.86
CA VAL A 113 20.42 -7.91 18.67
C VAL A 113 20.87 -9.33 18.98
N VAL A 114 20.96 -9.65 20.26
CA VAL A 114 21.32 -10.98 20.76
C VAL A 114 20.08 -11.57 21.40
N GLY A 115 19.60 -12.69 20.89
CA GLY A 115 18.39 -13.33 21.40
C GLY A 115 17.81 -14.36 20.44
N GLN A 116 16.73 -15.03 20.88
CA GLN A 116 16.03 -16.01 20.07
C GLN A 116 15.31 -15.35 18.89
N ILE A 117 15.24 -16.08 17.78
CA ILE A 117 14.42 -15.76 16.61
C ILE A 117 12.97 -15.53 17.05
N PRO A 118 12.37 -14.36 16.75
CA PRO A 118 10.97 -14.11 17.09
C PRO A 118 10.05 -15.09 16.36
N ALA A 119 9.23 -15.84 17.12
CA ALA A 119 8.28 -16.81 16.56
C ALA A 119 7.24 -16.16 15.62
N GLU A 120 7.02 -14.86 15.76
CA GLU A 120 6.16 -14.02 14.93
C GLU A 120 6.59 -13.98 13.46
N LEU A 121 7.84 -14.35 13.13
CA LEU A 121 8.25 -14.49 11.74
C LEU A 121 7.39 -15.50 10.97
N GLN A 122 6.84 -16.51 11.64
CA GLN A 122 5.91 -17.48 11.05
C GLN A 122 4.60 -16.85 10.57
N ASN A 123 4.23 -15.69 11.13
CA ASN A 123 3.03 -14.96 10.73
C ASN A 123 3.25 -14.11 9.46
N LEU A 124 4.49 -13.98 8.98
CA LEU A 124 4.81 -13.35 7.70
C LEU A 124 4.77 -14.40 6.58
N THR A 125 3.57 -14.87 6.24
CA THR A 125 3.38 -16.07 5.41
C THR A 125 3.84 -15.90 3.96
N HIS A 126 3.98 -14.67 3.49
CA HIS A 126 4.44 -14.33 2.14
C HIS A 126 5.91 -13.92 2.08
N LEU A 127 6.63 -14.00 3.20
CA LEU A 127 8.02 -13.59 3.27
C LEU A 127 8.89 -14.55 2.45
N GLU A 128 9.49 -14.05 1.38
CA GLU A 128 10.53 -14.74 0.63
C GLU A 128 11.85 -14.62 1.41
N VAL A 129 12.19 -15.69 2.12
CA VAL A 129 13.47 -15.81 2.80
C VAL A 129 14.50 -16.31 1.80
N ARG A 130 15.45 -15.45 1.45
CA ARG A 130 16.61 -15.84 0.64
C ARG A 130 17.89 -15.69 1.45
N CYS A 131 18.35 -16.79 2.04
CA CYS A 131 19.72 -16.86 2.55
C CYS A 131 20.66 -17.02 1.35
N SER A 132 21.80 -16.33 1.34
CA SER A 132 22.78 -16.42 0.24
C SER A 132 23.28 -17.85 0.06
N GLY A 133 22.68 -18.61 -0.87
CA GLY A 133 23.21 -19.87 -1.40
C GLY A 133 22.49 -21.18 -1.03
N ARG A 134 21.35 -21.18 -0.31
CA ARG A 134 20.55 -22.39 -0.07
C ARG A 134 19.06 -22.06 0.04
N SER A 135 18.20 -22.79 -0.67
CA SER A 135 16.75 -22.78 -0.39
C SER A 135 16.53 -23.44 0.96
N ILE A 136 16.04 -22.67 1.92
CA ILE A 136 15.66 -23.17 3.24
C ILE A 136 14.16 -22.97 3.35
N GLY A 137 13.44 -24.04 3.70
CA GLY A 137 11.99 -24.05 3.83
C GLY A 137 11.47 -23.52 5.17
N ALA A 138 12.26 -22.73 5.91
CA ALA A 138 11.91 -22.35 7.29
C ALA A 138 12.52 -20.99 7.72
N VAL A 139 11.79 -20.28 8.58
CA VAL A 139 12.10 -18.95 9.15
C VAL A 139 13.29 -18.95 10.12
N ASP A 140 13.72 -20.13 10.55
CA ASP A 140 14.86 -20.39 11.45
C ASP A 140 16.22 -19.96 10.86
N ASP A 141 16.37 -19.91 9.53
CA ASP A 141 17.65 -19.55 8.91
C ASP A 141 17.82 -18.04 8.62
N ILE A 142 16.82 -17.21 8.95
CA ILE A 142 16.84 -15.74 8.72
C ILE A 142 17.86 -15.04 9.63
N VAL A 143 18.10 -15.58 10.83
CA VAL A 143 18.78 -14.84 11.91
C VAL A 143 20.29 -15.11 11.96
N ASP A 144 20.77 -16.24 11.44
CA ASP A 144 22.22 -16.49 11.34
C ASP A 144 22.94 -15.50 10.40
N VAL A 145 22.21 -14.86 9.47
CA VAL A 145 22.75 -13.81 8.60
C VAL A 145 22.68 -12.42 9.25
N ALA A 146 21.71 -12.16 10.13
CA ALA A 146 21.46 -10.83 10.71
C ALA A 146 22.34 -10.50 11.94
N VAL A 147 22.84 -11.52 12.64
CA VAL A 147 23.67 -11.38 13.86
C VAL A 147 25.14 -11.10 13.54
N GLY A 148 25.55 -11.26 12.28
CA GLY A 148 26.94 -11.09 11.85
C GLY A 148 27.70 -12.40 12.06
N ALA A 149 28.14 -12.98 10.94
CA ALA A 149 29.27 -13.88 10.97
C ALA A 149 30.48 -13.09 11.48
N ASP A 150 31.05 -13.57 12.58
CA ASP A 150 32.46 -13.39 12.92
C ASP A 150 33.38 -13.92 11.81
#